data_AF-A0A1F5E3T8-F1
#
_entry.id   AF-A0A1F5E3T8-F1
#
_cell.length_a   1.000
_cell.length_b   1.000
_cell.length_c   1.000
_cell.angle_alpha   90.00
_cell.angle_beta   90.00
_cell.angle_gamma   90.00
#
_symmetry.space_group_name_H-M   'P 1'
#
loop_
_entity.id
_entity.type
_entity.pdbx_description
1 polymer ?
#
loop_
_entity_poly.entity_id
_entity_poly.type
_entity_poly.pdbx_seq_one_letter_code
_entity_poly.pdbx_strand_id
1 'polypeptide(L)' 'MEGEKRKLIKFSNYSLCITLPKWIIKKLKWEKGEEVNLFVDEKKAEILICKGKKATPPVPSTAKSKPAASSDNSSMRW' A
#
# COMPACT_ATOMS: atom_id res chain seq x y z
N MET A 1 -24.74 -12.59 -0.35
CA MET A 1 -23.76 -11.72 0.35
C MET A 1 -23.69 -12.22 1.78
N GLU A 2 -22.54 -12.72 2.24
CA GLU A 2 -22.40 -13.16 3.64
C GLU A 2 -22.18 -11.92 4.51
N GLY A 3 -23.12 -11.66 5.43
CA GLY A 3 -23.07 -10.52 6.34
C GLY A 3 -23.18 -10.99 7.79
N GLU A 4 -22.36 -10.41 8.66
CA GLU A 4 -22.40 -10.65 10.11
C GLU A 4 -22.51 -9.31 10.82
N LYS A 5 -23.44 -9.17 11.77
CA LYS A 5 -23.58 -7.95 12.56
C LYS A 5 -22.47 -7.88 13.60
N ARG A 6 -21.75 -6.75 13.65
CA ARG A 6 -20.71 -6.47 14.65
C ARG A 6 -21.01 -5.15 15.34
N LYS A 7 -20.57 -5.03 16.60
CA LYS A 7 -20.69 -3.80 17.38
C LYS A 7 -19.48 -2.92 17.15
N LEU A 8 -19.68 -1.61 17.15
CA LEU A 8 -18.61 -0.64 17.38
C LEU A 8 -18.16 -0.77 18.84
N ILE A 9 -16.85 -0.81 19.03
CA ILE A 9 -16.22 -0.96 20.34
C ILE A 9 -15.36 0.28 20.58
N LYS A 10 -15.36 0.78 21.82
CA LYS A 10 -14.44 1.84 22.23
C LYS A 10 -13.01 1.27 22.24
N PHE A 11 -12.16 1.77 21.36
CA PHE A 11 -10.73 1.42 21.35
C PHE A 11 -9.94 2.38 22.25
N SER A 12 -10.27 3.67 22.19
CA SER A 12 -9.61 4.75 22.94
C SER A 12 -10.65 5.82 23.33
N ASN A 13 -10.23 6.85 24.07
CA ASN A 13 -11.09 7.96 24.50
C ASN A 13 -11.78 8.69 23.33
N TYR A 14 -11.17 8.68 22.14
CA TYR A 14 -11.70 9.37 20.96
C TYR A 14 -11.76 8.48 19.72
N SER A 15 -11.70 7.15 19.89
CA SER A 15 -11.66 6.23 18.74
C SER A 15 -12.53 5.01 18.98
N LEU A 16 -13.35 4.70 17.98
CA LEU A 16 -14.11 3.48 17.88
C LEU A 16 -13.44 2.55 16.88
N CYS A 17 -13.55 1.24 17.11
CA CYS A 17 -13.13 0.24 16.15
C CYS A 17 -14.23 -0.82 15.94
N ILE A 18 -14.16 -1.49 14.80
CA ILE A 18 -14.93 -2.71 14.53
C ILE A 18 -13.97 -3.88 14.49
N THR A 19 -14.37 -5.02 15.05
CA THR A 19 -13.59 -6.25 14.95
C THR A 19 -13.92 -6.97 13.65
N LEU A 20 -12.92 -7.18 12.81
CA LEU A 20 -13.07 -7.96 11.59
C LEU A 20 -12.82 -9.44 11.89
N PRO A 21 -13.76 -10.34 11.56
CA PRO A 21 -13.54 -11.78 11.66
C PRO A 21 -12.32 -12.25 10.85
N LYS A 22 -11.64 -13.30 11.34
CA LYS A 22 -10.46 -13.89 10.67
C LYS A 22 -10.75 -14.30 9.22
N TRP A 23 -11.99 -14.72 8.91
CA TRP A 23 -12.36 -15.12 7.55
C TRP A 23 -12.38 -13.93 6.58
N ILE A 24 -12.76 -12.73 7.03
CA ILE A 24 -12.72 -11.52 6.20
C ILE A 24 -11.27 -11.17 5.87
N ILE A 25 -10.41 -11.17 6.89
CA ILE A 25 -8.97 -10.88 6.73
C ILE A 25 -8.34 -11.85 5.71
N LYS A 26 -8.66 -13.15 5.82
CA LYS A 26 -8.20 -14.18 4.86
C LYS A 26 -8.74 -13.95 3.45
N LYS A 27 -10.03 -13.66 3.29
CA LYS A 27 -10.66 -13.41 1.98
C LYS A 27 -10.08 -12.17 1.29
N LEU A 28 -9.86 -11.09 2.05
CA LEU A 28 -9.33 -9.82 1.53
C LEU A 28 -7.79 -9.77 1.48
N LYS A 29 -7.11 -10.82 1.96
CA LYS A 29 -5.64 -10.92 2.06
C LYS A 29 -5.03 -9.68 2.74
N TRP A 30 -5.62 -9.29 3.86
CA TRP A 30 -5.11 -8.19 4.68
C TRP A 30 -4.08 -8.70 5.67
N GLU A 31 -3.06 -7.87 5.90
CA GLU A 31 -2.02 -8.13 6.89
C GLU A 31 -2.17 -7.23 8.12
N LYS A 32 -1.64 -7.67 9.26
CA LYS A 32 -1.63 -6.85 10.47
C LYS A 32 -0.76 -5.61 10.23
N GLY A 33 -1.32 -4.44 10.50
CA GLY A 33 -0.63 -3.15 10.30
C GLY A 33 -0.67 -2.64 8.87
N GLU A 34 -1.42 -3.29 7.98
CA GLU A 34 -1.63 -2.79 6.62
C GLU A 34 -2.54 -1.54 6.62
N GLU A 35 -2.17 -0.55 5.81
CA GLU A 35 -3.00 0.64 5.60
C GLU A 35 -4.24 0.31 4.77
N VAL A 36 -5.36 0.91 5.14
CA VAL A 36 -6.64 0.76 4.45
C VAL A 36 -7.22 2.13 4.15
N ASN A 37 -7.92 2.22 3.02
CA ASN A 37 -8.68 3.41 2.67
C ASN A 37 -10.09 3.28 3.25
N LEU A 38 -10.58 4.35 3.87
CA LEU A 38 -11.92 4.43 4.45
C LEU A 38 -12.70 5.51 3.71
N PHE A 39 -13.85 5.15 3.16
CA PHE A 39 -14.77 6.06 2.49
C PHE A 39 -16.11 6.06 3.23
N VAL A 40 -16.68 7.24 3.44
CA VAL A 40 -17.99 7.43 4.08
C VAL A 40 -19.00 7.80 3.00
N ASP A 41 -20.06 6.99 2.86
CA ASP A 41 -21.22 7.33 2.03
C ASP A 41 -22.37 7.77 2.96
N GLU A 42 -22.50 9.08 3.16
CA GLU A 42 -23.52 9.67 4.03
C GLU A 42 -24.94 9.41 3.53
N LYS A 43 -25.14 9.23 2.22
CA LYS A 43 -26.47 9.01 1.63
C LYS A 43 -27.03 7.65 2.00
N LYS A 44 -26.15 6.65 2.17
CA LYS A 44 -26.50 5.28 2.54
C LYS A 44 -26.23 4.98 4.01
N ALA A 45 -25.58 5.90 4.73
CA ALA A 45 -25.06 5.68 6.07
C ALA A 45 -24.13 4.45 6.15
N GLU A 46 -23.29 4.27 5.13
CA GLU A 46 -22.38 3.13 5.00
C GLU A 46 -20.91 3.60 5.00
N ILE A 47 -20.03 2.70 5.46
CA ILE A 47 -18.58 2.88 5.37
C ILE A 47 -18.03 1.79 4.46
N LEU A 48 -17.25 2.19 3.46
CA LEU A 48 -16.51 1.28 2.60
C LEU A 48 -15.05 1.27 3.01
N ILE A 49 -14.54 0.09 3.38
CA ILE A 49 -13.13 -0.11 3.75
C ILE A 49 -12.45 -0.92 2.64
N CYS A 50 -11.44 -0.33 2.01
CA CYS A 50 -10.70 -0.92 0.91
C CYS A 50 -9.23 -1.12 1.27
N LYS A 51 -8.58 -2.15 0.72
CA LYS A 51 -7.14 -2.34 0.88
C LYS A 51 -6.40 -1.11 0.33
N GLY A 52 -5.50 -0.53 1.13
CA GLY A 52 -4.61 0.52 0.67
C GLY A 52 -3.69 -0.04 -0.41
N LYS A 53 -3.50 0.69 -1.51
CA LYS A 53 -2.40 0.36 -2.42
C LYS A 53 -1.13 0.74 -1.66
N LYS A 54 -0.27 -0.23 -1.32
CA LYS A 54 1.09 0.08 -0.86
C LYS A 54 1.68 1.05 -1.89
N ALA A 55 1.94 2.29 -1.49
CA ALA A 55 2.78 3.16 -2.28
C ALA A 55 4.10 2.43 -2.43
N THR A 56 4.36 1.85 -3.61
CA THR A 56 5.69 1.35 -3.93
C THR A 56 6.64 2.52 -3.69
N PRO A 57 7.65 2.39 -2.81
CA PRO A 57 8.66 3.42 -2.71
C PRO A 57 9.22 3.65 -4.14
N PRO A 58 9.46 4.91 -4.55
CA PRO A 58 9.96 5.19 -5.88
C PRO A 58 11.25 4.39 -6.08
N VAL A 59 11.21 3.42 -6.98
CA VAL A 59 12.39 2.67 -7.39
C VAL A 59 13.35 3.71 -7.97
N PRO A 60 14.59 3.84 -7.47
CA PRO A 60 15.55 4.74 -8.09
C PRO A 60 15.73 4.27 -9.54
N SER A 61 15.32 5.12 -10.48
CA SER A 61 15.46 4.90 -11.91
C SER A 61 16.95 4.83 -12.23
N THR A 62 17.49 3.62 -12.31
CA THR A 62 18.79 3.35 -12.92
C THR A 62 18.63 3.57 -14.42
N ALA A 63 18.86 4.81 -14.84
CA ALA A 63 18.90 5.19 -16.24
C ALA A 63 20.06 4.46 -16.93
N LYS A 64 19.68 3.77 -18.00
CA LYS A 64 20.46 2.96 -18.93
C LYS A 64 21.63 3.72 -19.59
N SER A 65 22.83 3.12 -19.50
CA SER A 65 23.78 2.78 -20.57
C SER A 65 23.95 3.64 -21.85
N LYS A 66 25.23 4.04 -22.06
CA LYS A 66 26.04 4.16 -23.31
C LYS A 66 25.77 5.34 -24.28
N PRO A 67 26.79 5.86 -25.03
CA PRO A 67 27.63 5.06 -25.95
C PRO A 67 29.15 5.27 -25.87
N ALA A 68 29.85 4.36 -26.56
CA ALA A 68 31.27 4.41 -26.85
C ALA A 68 31.59 5.50 -27.91
N ALA A 69 32.74 6.16 -27.77
CA ALA A 69 33.43 6.81 -28.87
C ALA A 69 34.95 6.65 -28.67
N SER A 70 35.56 5.99 -29.64
CA SER A 70 36.99 5.77 -29.84
C SER A 70 37.76 7.06 -30.10
N SER A 71 38.97 7.20 -29.54
CA SER A 71 40.08 7.88 -30.23
C SER A 71 41.41 7.42 -29.63
N ASP A 72 42.17 6.76 -30.49
CA ASP A 72 43.61 6.59 -30.51
C ASP A 72 44.37 7.85 -30.06
N ASN A 73 45.39 7.71 -29.21
CA ASN A 73 46.71 8.29 -29.51
C ASN A 73 47.81 7.63 -28.66
N SER A 74 48.84 7.22 -29.38
CA SER A 74 50.14 6.74 -28.95
C SER A 74 50.95 7.79 -28.15
N SER A 75 52.03 7.32 -27.50
CA SER A 75 53.12 8.07 -26.83
C SER A 75 52.84 8.41 -25.35
N MET A 76 53.67 8.08 -24.36
CA MET A 76 55.10 7.79 -24.32
C MET A 76 55.40 7.06 -22.98
N ARG A 77 56.32 6.10 -23.02
CA ARG A 77 57.12 5.63 -21.86
C ARG A 77 57.62 6.81 -21.02
N TRP A 78 57.68 6.68 -19.69
CA TRP A 78 58.89 6.63 -18.84
C TRP A 78 58.52 5.96 -17.52
#